data_AF-A0A4R1W958-F1
#
_entry.id   AF-A0A4R1W958-F1
#
_cell.length_a   1.000
_cell.length_b   1.000
_cell.length_c   1.000
_cell.angle_alpha   90.00
_cell.angle_beta   90.00
_cell.angle_gamma   90.00
#
_symmetry.space_group_name_H-M   'P 1'
#
loop_
_entity.id
_entity.type
_entity.pdbx_description
1 polymer ?
#
loop_
_entity_poly.entity_id
_entity_poly.type
_entity_poly.pdbx_seq_one_letter_code
_entity_poly.pdbx_strand_id
1 'polypeptide(L)'
;MDEPTVFGPRFTEVVTDTDLRYEELPVRARRRLAVRSLLRSLLVSVAIVVGYFLLPMRNLTAASGLGLVIGLVVVALLIAWQLRAITRSPYPRIRAIGALATSVPLFLVIFATTYHLMGATQPESFSEPMSRMDAAYFTVTVFTTVGFGDIVATSEPARTVVTVQMIGGLVMVGLVARALFGAVQTNISRRKE
;
A
#
# COMPACT_ATOMS: atom_id res chain seq x y z
N MET A 1 48.10 -55.13 -8.83
CA MET A 1 48.90 -53.96 -8.43
C MET A 1 48.67 -52.91 -9.51
N ASP A 2 48.01 -51.77 -9.31
CA ASP A 2 47.40 -51.10 -8.17
C ASP A 2 46.34 -50.11 -8.72
N GLU A 3 45.19 -49.98 -8.06
CA GLU A 3 44.41 -48.72 -8.03
C GLU A 3 44.97 -47.84 -6.88
N PRO A 4 44.69 -46.52 -6.74
CA PRO A 4 43.63 -45.70 -7.36
C PRO A 4 44.08 -44.27 -7.77
N THR A 5 43.20 -43.45 -8.36
CA THR A 5 42.90 -42.09 -7.83
C THR A 5 41.64 -41.50 -8.46
N VAL A 6 40.68 -41.29 -7.57
CA VAL A 6 39.42 -40.57 -7.67
C VAL A 6 39.64 -39.09 -8.00
N PHE A 7 38.91 -38.54 -8.98
CA PHE A 7 38.39 -37.16 -8.92
C PHE A 7 37.05 -37.08 -9.67
N GLY A 8 35.97 -36.98 -8.91
CA GLY A 8 34.59 -37.08 -9.38
C GLY A 8 34.03 -35.82 -10.08
N PRO A 9 32.78 -35.90 -10.56
CA PRO A 9 32.10 -34.77 -11.17
C PRO A 9 31.69 -33.76 -10.10
N ARG A 10 32.29 -32.56 -10.11
CA ARG A 10 31.76 -31.39 -9.39
C ARG A 10 31.13 -30.43 -10.38
N PHE A 11 29.98 -30.83 -10.92
CA PHE A 11 28.96 -29.87 -11.30
C PHE A 11 28.43 -29.27 -9.99
N THR A 12 28.98 -28.14 -9.58
CA THR A 12 28.31 -27.28 -8.60
C THR A 12 27.11 -26.62 -9.29
N GLU A 13 26.11 -27.43 -9.59
CA GLU A 13 24.73 -26.98 -9.59
C GLU A 13 24.36 -26.69 -8.13
N VAL A 14 24.69 -25.48 -7.69
CA VAL A 14 23.89 -24.85 -6.64
C VAL A 14 22.62 -24.36 -7.33
N VAL A 15 21.80 -25.32 -7.78
CA VAL A 15 20.38 -25.10 -7.98
C VAL A 15 19.89 -24.76 -6.59
N THR A 16 19.55 -23.49 -6.42
CA THR A 16 19.01 -22.99 -5.16
C THR A 16 17.71 -23.76 -4.93
N ASP A 17 17.76 -24.70 -3.97
CA ASP A 17 16.70 -25.64 -3.56
C ASP A 17 15.51 -24.92 -2.89
N THR A 18 15.14 -23.78 -3.45
CA THR A 18 14.04 -22.92 -3.00
C THR A 18 13.02 -22.72 -4.11
N ASP A 19 13.39 -22.91 -5.38
CA ASP A 19 12.47 -22.78 -6.52
C ASP A 19 11.64 -24.05 -6.79
N LEU A 20 12.11 -25.23 -6.36
CA LEU A 20 11.44 -26.51 -6.65
C LEU A 20 10.27 -26.87 -5.71
N ARG A 21 10.10 -26.19 -4.57
CA ARG A 21 9.10 -26.59 -3.54
C ARG A 21 7.68 -26.02 -3.71
N TYR A 22 7.45 -25.12 -4.67
CA TYR A 22 6.17 -24.40 -4.77
C TYR A 22 5.34 -24.76 -6.02
N GLU A 23 5.97 -25.28 -7.07
CA GLU A 23 5.25 -25.83 -8.23
C GLU A 23 4.59 -27.18 -7.92
N GLU A 24 5.10 -27.92 -6.94
CA GLU A 24 4.52 -29.20 -6.46
C GLU A 24 3.35 -29.03 -5.47
N LEU A 25 3.03 -27.78 -5.11
CA LEU A 25 2.11 -27.47 -4.02
C LEU A 25 0.66 -27.50 -4.54
N PRO A 26 -0.23 -28.36 -4.00
CA PRO A 26 -1.58 -28.52 -4.53
C PRO A 26 -2.37 -27.20 -4.49
N VAL A 27 -3.22 -26.96 -5.50
CA VAL A 27 -4.00 -25.71 -5.69
C VAL A 27 -4.70 -25.23 -4.41
N ARG A 28 -5.09 -26.16 -3.52
CA ARG A 28 -5.73 -25.89 -2.21
C ARG A 28 -4.77 -25.24 -1.19
N ALA A 29 -3.50 -25.64 -1.16
CA ALA A 29 -2.48 -25.05 -0.27
C ALA A 29 -2.09 -23.64 -0.71
N ARG A 30 -1.97 -23.40 -2.04
CA ARG A 30 -1.79 -22.05 -2.62
C ARG A 30 -2.95 -21.12 -2.26
N ARG A 31 -4.20 -21.59 -2.35
CA ARG A 31 -5.39 -20.81 -1.98
C ARG A 31 -5.41 -20.45 -0.49
N ARG A 32 -5.01 -21.37 0.40
CA ARG A 32 -4.97 -21.13 1.85
C ARG A 32 -3.93 -20.07 2.25
N LEU A 33 -2.75 -20.09 1.63
CA LEU A 33 -1.71 -19.08 1.84
C LEU A 33 -2.13 -17.70 1.33
N ALA A 34 -2.74 -17.64 0.13
CA ALA A 34 -3.28 -16.40 -0.44
C ALA A 34 -4.40 -15.81 0.44
N VAL A 35 -5.35 -16.65 0.88
CA VAL A 35 -6.43 -16.24 1.78
C VAL A 35 -5.86 -15.72 3.10
N ARG A 36 -4.89 -16.40 3.71
CA ARG A 36 -4.28 -15.95 4.97
C ARG A 36 -3.57 -14.60 4.81
N SER A 37 -2.91 -14.36 3.68
CA SER A 37 -2.29 -13.06 3.37
C SER A 37 -3.34 -11.96 3.20
N LEU A 38 -4.42 -12.22 2.44
CA LEU A 38 -5.51 -11.25 2.24
C LEU A 38 -6.23 -10.93 3.54
N LEU A 39 -6.48 -11.94 4.37
CA LEU A 39 -7.15 -11.79 5.66
C LEU A 39 -6.29 -10.99 6.65
N ARG A 40 -4.97 -11.21 6.64
CA ARG A 40 -4.02 -10.40 7.40
C ARG A 40 -4.01 -8.95 6.91
N SER A 41 -3.95 -8.71 5.60
CA SER A 41 -4.02 -7.35 5.04
C SER A 41 -5.33 -6.66 5.43
N LEU A 42 -6.47 -7.34 5.28
CA LEU A 42 -7.77 -6.81 5.66
C LEU A 42 -7.84 -6.47 7.15
N LEU A 43 -7.32 -7.33 8.02
CA LEU A 43 -7.27 -7.07 9.46
C LEU A 43 -6.44 -5.82 9.77
N VAL A 44 -5.29 -5.65 9.11
CA VAL A 44 -4.46 -4.44 9.25
C VAL A 44 -5.20 -3.20 8.74
N SER A 45 -5.86 -3.28 7.59
CA SER A 45 -6.67 -2.17 7.05
C SER A 45 -7.77 -1.75 8.02
N VAL A 46 -8.52 -2.72 8.55
CA VAL A 46 -9.57 -2.48 9.54
C VAL A 46 -8.98 -1.88 10.82
N ALA A 47 -7.86 -2.41 11.32
CA ALA A 47 -7.19 -1.87 12.49
C ALA A 47 -6.73 -0.41 12.29
N ILE A 48 -6.25 -0.06 11.09
CA ILE A 48 -5.86 1.32 10.74
C ILE A 48 -7.07 2.25 10.77
N VAL A 49 -8.19 1.86 10.14
CA VAL A 49 -9.41 2.67 10.09
C VAL A 49 -10.05 2.79 11.48
N VAL A 50 -10.16 1.68 12.22
CA VAL A 50 -10.66 1.70 13.59
C VAL A 50 -9.77 2.54 14.50
N GLY A 51 -8.45 2.42 14.34
CA GLY A 51 -7.47 3.25 15.05
C GLY A 51 -7.71 4.74 14.84
N TYR A 52 -7.96 5.18 13.60
CA TYR A 52 -8.30 6.58 13.29
C TYR A 52 -9.49 7.10 14.11
N PHE A 53 -10.57 6.30 14.22
CA PHE A 53 -11.75 6.72 14.98
C PHE A 53 -11.55 6.63 16.51
N LEU A 54 -10.78 5.68 17.00
CA LEU A 54 -10.57 5.47 18.44
C LEU A 54 -9.47 6.32 19.07
N LEU A 55 -8.46 6.75 18.29
CA LEU A 55 -7.32 7.51 18.83
C LEU A 55 -7.78 8.88 19.35
N PRO A 56 -7.49 9.24 20.62
CA PRO A 56 -7.78 10.56 21.15
C PRO A 56 -6.80 11.58 20.55
N MET A 57 -7.25 12.34 19.54
CA MET A 57 -6.46 13.36 18.83
C MET A 57 -6.21 14.65 19.64
N ARG A 58 -6.35 14.61 20.98
CA ARG A 58 -6.42 15.79 21.85
C ARG A 58 -5.15 16.65 21.88
N ASN A 59 -4.00 16.15 21.40
CA ASN A 59 -2.68 16.80 21.56
C ASN A 59 -1.88 16.98 20.26
N LEU A 60 -2.48 16.80 19.07
CA LEU A 60 -1.77 16.79 17.77
C LEU A 60 -1.72 18.16 17.07
N THR A 61 -1.91 19.26 17.81
CA THR A 61 -2.22 20.60 17.23
C THR A 61 -1.00 21.48 16.89
N ALA A 62 0.17 21.25 17.48
CA ALA A 62 1.34 22.13 17.25
C ALA A 62 2.24 21.71 16.06
N ALA A 63 1.95 20.59 15.40
CA ALA A 63 2.87 19.98 14.43
C ALA A 63 2.14 19.28 13.27
N SER A 64 0.94 19.73 12.87
CA SER A 64 0.10 19.11 11.85
C SER A 64 0.85 18.87 10.52
N GLY A 65 1.68 19.84 10.12
CA GLY A 65 2.54 19.72 8.93
C GLY A 65 3.66 18.67 9.09
N LEU A 66 4.32 18.61 10.26
CA LEU A 66 5.31 17.57 10.57
C LEU A 66 4.67 16.19 10.62
N GLY A 67 3.48 16.06 11.20
CA GLY A 67 2.70 14.82 11.22
C GLY A 67 2.35 14.34 9.82
N LEU A 68 1.97 15.25 8.92
CA LEU A 68 1.73 14.95 7.51
C LEU A 68 3.03 14.47 6.83
N VAL A 69 4.14 15.19 6.99
CA VAL A 69 5.43 14.80 6.39
C VAL A 69 5.87 13.44 6.90
N ILE A 70 5.78 13.18 8.20
CA ILE A 70 6.10 11.88 8.80
C ILE A 70 5.18 10.80 8.24
N GLY A 71 3.87 11.06 8.16
CA GLY A 71 2.90 10.14 7.56
C GLY A 71 3.23 9.81 6.11
N LEU A 72 3.53 10.82 5.30
CA LEU A 72 3.93 10.66 3.89
C LEU A 72 5.24 9.87 3.76
N VAL A 73 6.22 10.13 4.62
CA VAL A 73 7.47 9.35 4.65
C VAL A 73 7.19 7.89 5.02
N VAL A 74 6.35 7.63 6.03
CA VAL A 74 5.94 6.28 6.41
C VAL A 74 5.25 5.57 5.25
N VAL A 75 4.34 6.25 4.55
CA VAL A 75 3.69 5.70 3.35
C VAL A 75 4.69 5.45 2.24
N ALA A 76 5.59 6.39 1.95
CA ALA A 76 6.61 6.24 0.92
C ALA A 76 7.57 5.08 1.23
N LEU A 77 7.98 4.94 2.49
CA LEU A 77 8.81 3.82 2.95
C LEU A 77 8.06 2.49 2.86
N LEU A 78 6.78 2.45 3.23
CA LEU A 78 5.95 1.27 3.09
C LEU A 78 5.75 0.90 1.62
N ILE A 79 5.50 1.87 0.74
CA ILE A 79 5.40 1.65 -0.71
C ILE A 79 6.74 1.15 -1.25
N ALA A 80 7.86 1.77 -0.89
CA ALA A 80 9.19 1.34 -1.34
C ALA A 80 9.55 -0.06 -0.84
N TRP A 81 9.21 -0.37 0.41
CA TRP A 81 9.37 -1.70 0.99
C TRP A 81 8.48 -2.73 0.30
N GLN A 82 7.21 -2.37 0.01
CA GLN A 82 6.27 -3.18 -0.75
C GLN A 82 6.77 -3.41 -2.19
N LEU A 83 7.29 -2.38 -2.87
CA LEU A 83 7.88 -2.52 -4.20
C LEU A 83 9.08 -3.47 -4.19
N ARG A 84 10.00 -3.33 -3.23
CA ARG A 84 11.14 -4.25 -3.04
C ARG A 84 10.68 -5.68 -2.72
N ALA A 85 9.64 -5.79 -1.92
CA ALA A 85 9.01 -7.06 -1.56
C ALA A 85 8.34 -7.73 -2.77
N ILE A 86 7.69 -6.97 -3.64
CA ILE A 86 7.05 -7.45 -4.88
C ILE A 86 8.12 -7.91 -5.88
N THR A 87 9.22 -7.18 -6.06
CA THR A 87 10.30 -7.56 -7.00
C THR A 87 11.11 -8.78 -6.55
N ARG A 88 11.10 -9.12 -5.25
CA ARG A 88 11.77 -10.33 -4.72
C ARG A 88 10.87 -11.55 -4.55
N SER A 89 9.59 -11.51 -4.97
CA SER A 89 8.65 -12.60 -4.72
C SER A 89 8.19 -13.31 -6.00
N PRO A 90 8.15 -14.65 -6.02
CA PRO A 90 7.65 -15.44 -7.16
C PRO A 90 6.14 -15.30 -7.46
N TYR A 91 5.38 -14.46 -6.71
CA TYR A 91 3.93 -14.23 -6.92
C TYR A 91 3.56 -12.74 -6.89
N PRO A 92 3.83 -11.99 -7.97
CA PRO A 92 3.62 -10.54 -8.04
C PRO A 92 2.18 -10.10 -7.74
N ARG A 93 1.16 -10.88 -8.14
CA ARG A 93 -0.27 -10.52 -8.06
C ARG A 93 -0.82 -10.46 -6.63
N ILE A 94 -0.63 -11.53 -5.85
CA ILE A 94 -1.19 -11.64 -4.49
C ILE A 94 -0.48 -10.63 -3.57
N ARG A 95 0.82 -10.46 -3.78
CA ARG A 95 1.63 -9.52 -2.99
C ARG A 95 1.30 -8.06 -3.33
N ALA A 96 0.99 -7.74 -4.59
CA ALA A 96 0.53 -6.42 -4.99
C ALA A 96 -0.86 -6.08 -4.41
N ILE A 97 -1.82 -7.01 -4.46
CA ILE A 97 -3.14 -6.81 -3.85
C ILE A 97 -3.01 -6.64 -2.33
N GLY A 98 -2.19 -7.47 -1.68
CA GLY A 98 -1.93 -7.36 -0.23
C GLY A 98 -1.26 -6.04 0.16
N ALA A 99 -0.34 -5.55 -0.67
CA ALA A 99 0.32 -4.25 -0.51
C ALA A 99 -0.68 -3.09 -0.62
N LEU A 100 -1.47 -3.07 -1.69
CA LEU A 100 -2.52 -2.07 -1.93
C LEU A 100 -3.59 -2.05 -0.85
N ALA A 101 -4.02 -3.23 -0.40
CA ALA A 101 -5.00 -3.36 0.66
C ALA A 101 -4.55 -2.67 1.94
N THR A 102 -3.24 -2.61 2.21
CA THR A 102 -2.68 -1.88 3.36
C THR A 102 -2.29 -0.43 3.07
N SER A 103 -1.75 -0.13 1.89
CA SER A 103 -1.25 1.20 1.57
C SER A 103 -2.38 2.22 1.37
N VAL A 104 -3.49 1.82 0.75
CA VAL A 104 -4.62 2.71 0.49
C VAL A 104 -5.28 3.19 1.79
N PRO A 105 -5.69 2.32 2.74
CA PRO A 105 -6.28 2.77 4.00
C PRO A 105 -5.34 3.64 4.82
N LEU A 106 -4.03 3.32 4.84
CA LEU A 106 -3.05 4.14 5.54
C LEU A 106 -2.93 5.54 4.92
N PHE A 107 -2.84 5.61 3.58
CA PHE A 107 -2.82 6.87 2.86
C PHE A 107 -4.05 7.71 3.16
N LEU A 108 -5.25 7.12 3.11
CA LEU A 108 -6.50 7.79 3.43
C LEU A 108 -6.53 8.27 4.88
N VAL A 109 -6.11 7.46 5.85
CA VAL A 109 -6.11 7.86 7.27
C VAL A 109 -5.16 9.02 7.55
N ILE A 110 -3.99 9.06 6.90
CA ILE A 110 -3.04 10.18 7.07
C ILE A 110 -3.69 11.48 6.61
N PHE A 111 -4.24 11.53 5.40
CA PHE A 111 -4.88 12.74 4.88
C PHE A 111 -6.15 13.11 5.68
N ALA A 112 -6.98 12.14 6.05
CA ALA A 112 -8.16 12.37 6.89
C ALA A 112 -7.78 12.94 8.26
N THR A 113 -6.66 12.50 8.84
CA THR A 113 -6.14 13.07 10.09
C THR A 113 -5.66 14.50 9.88
N THR A 114 -4.90 14.74 8.80
CA THR A 114 -4.41 16.08 8.48
C THR A 114 -5.56 17.07 8.26
N TYR A 115 -6.60 16.72 7.51
CA TYR A 115 -7.74 17.63 7.29
C TYR A 115 -8.53 17.90 8.56
N HIS A 116 -8.78 16.88 9.38
CA HIS A 116 -9.45 17.08 10.67
C HIS A 116 -8.65 18.03 11.57
N LEU A 117 -7.33 17.86 11.65
CA LEU A 117 -6.47 18.74 12.45
C LEU A 117 -6.43 20.16 11.88
N MET A 118 -6.34 20.31 10.56
CA MET A 118 -6.38 21.63 9.91
C MET A 118 -7.69 22.36 10.22
N GLY A 119 -8.83 21.71 10.03
CA GLY A 119 -10.14 22.30 10.33
C GLY A 119 -10.38 22.53 11.83
N ALA A 120 -9.75 21.74 12.71
CA ALA A 120 -9.79 21.98 14.15
C ALA A 120 -8.92 23.20 14.57
N THR A 121 -7.81 23.47 13.88
CA THR A 121 -6.93 24.61 14.17
C THR A 121 -7.36 25.90 13.47
N GLN A 122 -7.92 25.79 12.26
CA GLN A 122 -8.30 26.88 11.37
C GLN A 122 -9.62 26.50 10.69
N PRO A 123 -10.76 26.74 11.35
CA PRO A 123 -12.08 26.37 10.84
C PRO A 123 -12.37 26.92 9.43
N GLU A 124 -11.79 28.07 9.08
CA GLU A 124 -11.89 28.74 7.78
C GLU A 124 -11.14 28.03 6.65
N SER A 125 -10.39 26.96 6.93
CA SER A 125 -9.65 26.18 5.92
C SER A 125 -10.53 25.34 5.01
N PHE A 126 -11.77 25.07 5.43
CA PHE A 126 -12.77 24.31 4.67
C PHE A 126 -14.11 25.03 4.67
N SER A 127 -14.97 24.71 3.70
CA SER A 127 -16.34 25.26 3.63
C SER A 127 -17.25 24.84 4.78
N GLU A 128 -16.98 23.69 5.38
CA GLU A 128 -17.78 23.09 6.45
C GLU A 128 -16.89 22.74 7.66
N PRO A 129 -17.43 22.75 8.89
CA PRO A 129 -16.71 22.27 10.06
C PRO A 129 -16.23 20.83 9.89
N MET A 130 -14.94 20.57 10.11
CA MET A 130 -14.36 19.25 9.87
C MET A 130 -14.47 18.33 11.08
N SER A 131 -15.57 17.57 11.19
CA SER A 131 -15.58 16.40 12.06
C SER A 131 -14.61 15.32 11.53
N ARG A 132 -14.32 14.30 12.35
CA ARG A 132 -13.51 13.15 11.89
C ARG A 132 -14.16 12.43 10.71
N MET A 133 -15.49 12.34 10.71
CA MET A 133 -16.21 11.69 9.62
C MET A 133 -16.13 12.53 8.35
N ASP A 134 -16.30 13.85 8.45
CA ASP A 134 -16.26 14.77 7.30
C ASP A 134 -14.87 14.77 6.66
N ALA A 135 -13.81 14.77 7.47
CA ALA A 135 -12.45 14.70 6.98
C ALA A 135 -12.14 13.36 6.26
N ALA A 136 -12.62 12.24 6.80
CA ALA A 136 -12.49 10.94 6.16
C ALA A 136 -13.30 10.86 4.86
N TYR A 137 -14.53 11.36 4.87
CA TYR A 137 -15.40 11.45 3.71
C TYR A 137 -14.77 12.31 2.62
N PHE A 138 -14.33 13.53 2.93
CA PHE A 138 -13.65 14.42 1.99
C PHE A 138 -12.37 13.80 1.41
N THR A 139 -11.60 13.10 2.24
CA THR A 139 -10.39 12.39 1.77
C THR A 139 -10.76 11.30 0.76
N VAL A 140 -11.78 10.50 1.04
CA VAL A 140 -12.24 9.45 0.13
C VAL A 140 -12.77 10.07 -1.16
N THR A 141 -13.61 11.11 -1.10
CA THR A 141 -14.20 11.74 -2.31
C THR A 141 -13.14 12.35 -3.21
N VAL A 142 -12.08 12.94 -2.64
CA VAL A 142 -10.90 13.43 -3.41
C VAL A 142 -10.11 12.27 -3.99
N PHE A 143 -9.82 11.21 -3.21
CA PHE A 143 -9.03 10.07 -3.68
C PHE A 143 -9.73 9.29 -4.79
N THR A 144 -11.04 9.09 -4.67
CA THR A 144 -11.86 8.41 -5.67
C THR A 144 -12.30 9.32 -6.81
N THR A 145 -11.87 10.60 -6.79
CA THR A 145 -12.23 11.62 -7.78
C THR A 145 -13.74 11.77 -8.00
N VAL A 146 -14.54 11.54 -6.96
CA VAL A 146 -16.02 11.69 -7.03
C VAL A 146 -16.39 13.17 -6.91
N GLY A 147 -15.78 13.88 -5.95
CA GLY A 147 -15.87 15.33 -5.85
C GLY A 147 -17.30 15.89 -5.76
N PHE A 148 -18.10 15.43 -4.80
CA PHE A 148 -19.49 15.89 -4.62
C PHE A 148 -19.62 17.42 -4.45
N GLY A 149 -18.58 18.10 -3.98
CA GLY A 149 -18.52 19.56 -3.88
C GLY A 149 -19.24 20.14 -2.66
N ASP A 150 -19.72 19.29 -1.76
CA ASP A 150 -20.30 19.63 -0.46
C ASP A 150 -19.24 20.11 0.55
N ILE A 151 -18.04 19.55 0.50
CA ILE A 151 -16.87 20.02 1.27
C ILE A 151 -15.77 20.46 0.29
N VAL A 152 -15.27 21.69 0.46
CA VAL A 152 -14.17 22.24 -0.35
C VAL A 152 -13.09 22.90 0.50
N ALA A 153 -11.84 22.80 0.04
CA ALA A 153 -10.70 23.50 0.64
C ALA A 153 -10.68 24.98 0.21
N THR A 154 -10.76 25.88 1.17
CA THR A 154 -10.90 27.32 0.96
C THR A 154 -9.58 28.06 1.18
N SER A 155 -8.76 27.63 2.14
CA SER A 155 -7.46 28.25 2.43
C SER A 155 -6.34 27.73 1.51
N GLU A 156 -5.32 28.55 1.26
CA GLU A 156 -4.15 28.14 0.46
C GLU A 156 -3.44 26.90 1.03
N PRO A 157 -3.16 26.79 2.35
CA PRO A 157 -2.56 25.59 2.90
C PRO A 157 -3.42 24.33 2.68
N ALA A 158 -4.75 24.43 2.84
CA ALA A 158 -5.66 23.31 2.61
C ALA A 158 -5.62 22.87 1.14
N ARG A 159 -5.65 23.83 0.20
CA ARG A 159 -5.52 23.55 -1.24
C ARG A 159 -4.19 22.89 -1.60
N THR A 160 -3.08 23.30 -0.97
CA THR A 160 -1.79 22.63 -1.16
C THR A 160 -1.85 21.17 -0.71
N VAL A 161 -2.36 20.88 0.49
CA VAL A 161 -2.46 19.51 0.99
C VAL A 161 -3.36 18.64 0.11
N VAL A 162 -4.52 19.17 -0.32
CA VAL A 162 -5.43 18.49 -1.25
C VAL A 162 -4.75 18.16 -2.58
N THR A 163 -3.97 19.11 -3.11
CA THR A 163 -3.21 18.89 -4.35
C THR A 163 -2.17 17.77 -4.19
N VAL A 164 -1.46 17.74 -3.05
CA VAL A 164 -0.52 16.66 -2.72
C VAL A 164 -1.25 15.31 -2.64
N GLN A 165 -2.46 15.27 -2.06
CA GLN A 165 -3.27 14.05 -2.03
C GLN A 165 -3.61 13.57 -3.44
N MET A 166 -4.04 14.47 -4.33
CA MET A 166 -4.38 14.12 -5.71
C MET A 166 -3.19 13.49 -6.45
N ILE A 167 -2.01 14.09 -6.32
CA ILE A 167 -0.77 13.55 -6.90
C ILE A 167 -0.45 12.18 -6.30
N GLY A 168 -0.53 12.03 -4.98
CA GLY A 168 -0.30 10.76 -4.29
C GLY A 168 -1.28 9.66 -4.70
N GLY A 169 -2.55 10.02 -4.91
CA GLY A 169 -3.58 9.13 -5.44
C GLY A 169 -3.25 8.63 -6.84
N LEU A 170 -2.81 9.52 -7.73
CA LEU A 170 -2.41 9.15 -9.09
C LEU A 170 -1.21 8.19 -9.10
N VAL A 171 -0.21 8.43 -8.24
CA VAL A 171 0.92 7.51 -8.06
C VAL A 171 0.42 6.14 -7.60
N MET A 172 -0.50 6.10 -6.62
CA MET A 172 -1.07 4.85 -6.13
C MET A 172 -1.80 4.08 -7.24
N VAL A 173 -2.64 4.75 -8.04
CA VAL A 173 -3.32 4.15 -9.19
C VAL A 173 -2.32 3.61 -10.21
N GLY A 174 -1.25 4.36 -10.51
CA GLY A 174 -0.17 3.91 -11.38
C GLY A 174 0.52 2.62 -10.90
N LEU A 175 0.72 2.48 -9.58
CA LEU A 175 1.26 1.26 -8.98
C LEU A 175 0.29 0.07 -9.10
N VAL A 176 -1.01 0.29 -8.91
CA VAL A 176 -2.05 -0.73 -9.14
C VAL A 176 -1.97 -1.19 -10.59
N ALA A 177 -1.99 -0.25 -11.54
CA ALA A 177 -1.95 -0.53 -12.96
C ALA A 177 -0.70 -1.34 -13.33
N ARG A 178 0.49 -0.91 -12.88
CA ARG A 178 1.75 -1.64 -13.11
C ARG A 178 1.70 -3.07 -12.59
N ALA A 179 1.14 -3.29 -11.41
CA ALA A 179 1.02 -4.63 -10.84
C ALA A 179 0.08 -5.54 -11.66
N LEU A 180 -1.00 -4.98 -12.19
CA LEU A 180 -1.94 -5.69 -13.05
C LEU A 180 -1.31 -6.01 -14.42
N PHE A 181 -0.65 -5.03 -15.06
CA PHE A 181 -0.02 -5.21 -16.37
C PHE A 181 1.19 -6.15 -16.33
N GLY A 182 2.02 -6.06 -15.29
CA GLY A 182 3.14 -7.00 -15.10
C GLY A 182 2.69 -8.46 -15.03
N ALA A 183 1.47 -8.72 -14.57
CA ALA A 183 0.90 -10.05 -14.50
C ALA A 183 0.36 -10.57 -15.85
N VAL A 184 -0.05 -9.68 -16.75
CA VAL A 184 -0.59 -10.06 -18.07
C VAL A 184 0.55 -10.50 -19.00
N GLN A 185 1.70 -9.81 -18.96
CA GLN A 185 2.85 -10.13 -19.81
C GLN A 185 3.44 -11.52 -19.49
N THR A 186 3.46 -11.93 -18.22
CA THR A 186 3.96 -13.27 -17.83
C THR A 186 3.13 -14.42 -18.44
N ASN A 187 1.86 -14.18 -18.77
CA ASN A 187 0.99 -15.22 -19.33
C ASN A 187 1.15 -15.42 -20.85
N ILE A 188 1.71 -14.43 -21.55
CA ILE A 188 1.87 -14.47 -23.02
C ILE A 188 3.19 -15.17 -23.39
N SER A 189 4.24 -15.04 -22.58
CA SER A 189 5.53 -15.69 -22.82
C SER A 189 5.47 -17.22 -22.72
N ARG A 190 4.54 -17.77 -21.92
CA ARG A 190 4.34 -19.23 -21.77
C ARG A 190 3.58 -19.89 -22.92
N ARG A 191 3.07 -19.11 -23.88
CA ARG A 191 2.26 -19.62 -25.01
C ARG A 191 3.02 -19.64 -26.35
N LYS A 192 4.30 -19.24 -26.34
CA LYS A 192 5.18 -19.20 -27.51
C LYS A 192 6.31 -20.25 -27.46
N GLU A 193 6.35 -21.09 -26.42
CA GLU A 193 7.09 -22.35 -26.40
C GLU A 193 6.08 -23.51 -26.47
#